data_AF-A0ABD5SLL9-F1
#
_entry.id   AF-A0ABD5SLL9-F1
#
_cell.length_a   1.000
_cell.length_b   1.000
_cell.length_c   1.000
_cell.angle_alpha   90.00
_cell.angle_beta   90.00
_cell.angle_gamma   90.00
#
_symmetry.space_group_name_H-M   'P 1'
#
loop_
_entity.id
_entity.type
_entity.pdbx_description
1 polymer ?
#
loop_
_entity_poly.entity_id
_entity_poly.type
_entity_poly.pdbx_seq_one_letter_code
_entity_poly.pdbx_strand_id
1 'polypeptide(L)' 'MRAREWAIAGAFREPSDYDIPDLPSWRVRRSECGGLAFAAGDDEPFIAADQPVRARR' A
#
# COMPACT_ATOMS: atom_id res chain seq x y z
N MET A 1 -17.34 5.27 -7.70
CA MET A 1 -16.37 4.38 -7.03
C MET A 1 -16.74 2.93 -7.35
N ARG A 2 -15.90 2.18 -8.08
CA ARG A 2 -16.21 0.83 -8.64
C ARG A 2 -15.74 -0.32 -7.74
N ALA A 3 -15.78 -0.13 -6.42
CA ALA A 3 -15.17 -1.07 -5.46
C ALA A 3 -15.66 -2.52 -5.62
N ARG A 4 -16.96 -2.73 -5.86
CA ARG A 4 -17.53 -4.07 -6.08
C ARG A 4 -17.06 -4.72 -7.39
N GLU A 5 -16.93 -3.94 -8.45
CA GLU A 5 -16.51 -4.42 -9.77
C GLU A 5 -15.06 -4.92 -9.72
N TRP A 6 -14.18 -4.15 -9.06
CA TRP A 6 -12.79 -4.55 -8.83
C TRP A 6 -12.66 -5.78 -7.92
N ALA A 7 -13.51 -5.90 -6.90
CA ALA A 7 -13.53 -7.09 -6.05
C ALA A 7 -13.93 -8.37 -6.80
N ILE A 8 -14.84 -8.26 -7.77
CA ILE A 8 -15.21 -9.38 -8.65
C ILE A 8 -14.06 -9.68 -9.62
N ALA A 9 -13.50 -8.66 -10.27
CA ALA A 9 -12.39 -8.85 -11.22
C ALA A 9 -11.19 -9.57 -10.58
N GLY A 10 -10.81 -9.20 -9.36
CA GLY A 10 -9.72 -9.83 -8.62
C GLY A 10 -10.00 -11.26 -8.14
N ALA A 11 -11.25 -11.75 -8.21
CA ALA A 11 -11.58 -13.14 -7.89
C ALA A 11 -11.43 -14.09 -9.09
N PHE A 12 -11.33 -13.55 -10.31
CA PHE A 12 -11.30 -14.34 -11.54
C PHE A 12 -10.05 -14.14 -12.38
N ARG A 13 -9.30 -13.05 -12.15
CA ARG A 13 -8.05 -12.75 -12.86
C ARG A 13 -7.05 -12.10 -11.92
N GLU A 14 -5.79 -12.39 -12.18
CA GLU A 14 -4.67 -11.75 -11.50
C GLU A 14 -4.30 -10.45 -12.23
N PRO A 15 -3.69 -9.47 -11.55
CA PRO A 15 -3.20 -8.25 -12.21
C PRO A 15 -2.26 -8.54 -13.39
N SER A 16 -1.47 -9.60 -13.30
CA SER A 16 -0.57 -10.10 -14.34
C SER A 16 -1.29 -10.44 -15.65
N ASP A 17 -2.56 -10.86 -15.62
CA ASP A 17 -3.38 -11.12 -16.81
C ASP A 17 -3.68 -9.86 -17.65
N TYR A 18 -3.36 -8.68 -17.12
CA TYR A 18 -3.58 -7.37 -17.74
C TYR A 18 -2.27 -6.56 -17.90
N ASP A 19 -1.11 -7.21 -17.83
CA ASP A 19 0.21 -6.56 -17.85
C ASP A 19 0.39 -5.51 -16.73
N ILE A 20 -0.36 -5.65 -15.64
CA ILE A 20 -0.20 -4.78 -14.47
C ILE A 20 1.01 -5.28 -13.69
N PRO A 21 2.01 -4.42 -13.44
CA PRO A 21 3.22 -4.84 -12.72
C PRO A 21 2.91 -5.19 -11.27
N ASP A 22 3.70 -6.10 -10.71
CA ASP A 22 3.65 -6.41 -9.29
C ASP A 22 3.92 -5.17 -8.44
N LEU A 23 3.26 -5.11 -7.28
CA LEU A 23 3.50 -4.05 -6.31
C LEU A 23 4.94 -4.18 -5.79
N PRO A 24 5.72 -3.08 -5.79
CA PRO A 24 7.06 -3.10 -5.23
C PRO A 24 7.00 -3.40 -3.73
N SER A 25 8.03 -4.09 -3.24
CA SER A 25 8.15 -4.40 -1.82
C SER A 25 8.42 -3.11 -1.03
N TRP A 26 7.46 -2.68 -0.23
CA TRP A 26 7.62 -1.51 0.64
C TRP A 26 8.01 -1.92 2.05
N ARG A 27 8.94 -1.18 2.64
CA ARG A 27 9.23 -1.27 4.07
C ARG A 27 8.41 -0.24 4.82
N VAL A 28 7.84 -0.69 5.94
CA VAL A 28 7.15 0.16 6.90
C VAL A 28 8.15 0.53 7.99
N ARG A 29 8.43 1.82 8.13
CA ARG A 29 9.24 2.36 9.22
C ARG A 29 8.33 3.06 10.22
N ARG A 30 8.54 2.80 11.51
CA ARG A 30 7.87 3.51 12.60
C ARG A 30 8.88 4.36 13.34
N SER A 31 8.54 5.62 13.61
CA SER A 31 9.37 6.47 14.45
C SER A 31 9.01 6.26 15.93
N GLU A 32 9.93 6.63 16.81
CA GLU A 32 9.73 6.58 18.27
C GLU A 32 8.55 7.46 18.72
N CYS A 33 8.27 8.53 17.97
CA CYS A 33 7.15 9.44 18.22
C CYS A 33 5.81 8.96 17.64
N GLY A 34 5.75 7.73 17.10
CA GLY A 34 4.50 7.14 16.57
C GLY A 34 4.21 7.46 15.10
N GLY A 35 5.13 8.12 14.41
CA GLY A 35 5.05 8.35 12.97
C GLY A 35 5.19 7.07 12.17
N LEU A 36 4.64 7.08 10.96
CA LEU A 36 4.63 5.98 10.01
C LEU A 36 5.15 6.47 8.67
N ALA A 37 6.13 5.76 8.11
CA ALA A 37 6.65 6.07 6.79
C ALA A 37 6.78 4.80 5.93
N PHE A 38 6.58 4.97 4.63
CA PHE A 38 6.76 3.95 3.61
C PHE A 38 7.96 4.31 2.74
N ALA A 39 8.85 3.34 2.56
CA ALA A 39 10.04 3.46 1.72
C ALA A 39 10.17 2.25 0.80
N ALA A 40 10.77 2.47 -0.36
CA ALA A 40 11.24 1.40 -1.22
C ALA A 40 12.61 0.95 -0.68
N GLY A 41 12.69 -0.26 -0.13
CA GLY A 41 13.94 -0.74 0.49
C GLY A 41 14.43 0.19 1.60
N ASP A 42 15.68 0.65 1.48
CA ASP A 42 16.37 1.54 2.42
C ASP A 42 16.49 2.99 1.92
N ASP A 43 15.75 3.34 0.86
CA ASP A 43 15.72 4.68 0.29
C ASP A 43 14.93 5.68 1.17
N GLU A 44 14.96 6.95 0.77
CA GLU A 44 14.20 8.02 1.42
C GLU A 44 12.69 7.72 1.38
N PRO A 45 11.96 7.88 2.50
CA PRO A 45 10.52 7.64 2.52
C PRO A 45 9.75 8.57 1.58
N PHE A 46 8.83 8.01 0.80
CA PHE A 46 8.02 8.76 -0.16
C PHE A 46 6.61 9.06 0.34
N ILE A 47 6.12 8.31 1.33
CA ILE A 47 4.90 8.62 2.08
C ILE A 47 5.25 8.60 3.56
N ALA A 48 4.97 9.69 4.27
CA ALA A 48 5.17 9.80 5.71
C ALA A 48 3.95 10.46 6.37
N ALA A 49 3.61 9.97 7.56
CA ALA A 49 2.59 10.53 8.42
C ALA A 49 3.15 10.64 9.83
N ASP A 50 3.12 11.84 10.40
CA ASP A 50 3.66 12.08 11.74
C ASP A 50 2.75 11.52 12.85
N GLN A 51 1.43 11.69 12.71
CA GLN A 51 0.43 11.22 13.68
C GLN A 51 -0.66 10.35 13.01
N PRO A 52 -0.31 9.14 12.54
CA PRO A 52 -1.25 8.27 11.86
C PRO A 52 -2.32 7.73 12.83
N VAL A 53 -3.59 7.81 12.43
CA VAL A 53 -4.70 7.22 13.17
C VAL A 53 -5.09 5.89 12.54
N ARG A 54 -5.32 4.87 13.37
CA ARG A 54 -5.81 3.57 12.90
C ARG A 54 -7.25 3.70 12.39
N ALA A 55 -7.43 3.57 11.09
CA ALA A 55 -8.76 3.42 10.50
C ALA A 55 -9.42 2.15 11.03
N ARG A 56 -10.68 2.27 11.48
CA ARG A 56 -11.53 1.14 11.85
C ARG A 56 -12.46 0.87 10.66
N ARG A 57 -12.62 -0.40 10.32
CA ARG A 57 -13.50 -0.87 9.24
C ARG A 57 -14.82 -1.34 9.81
#